data_AF-A0A7J2YHX6-F1
#
_entry.id   AF-A0A7J2YHX6-F1
#
_cell.length_a   1.000
_cell.length_b   1.000
_cell.length_c   1.000
_cell.angle_alpha   90.00
_cell.angle_beta   90.00
_cell.angle_gamma   90.00
#
_symmetry.space_group_name_H-M   'P 1'
#
loop_
_entity.id
_entity.type
_entity.pdbx_description
1 polymer ?
#
loop_
_entity_poly.entity_id
_entity_poly.type
_entity_poly.pdbx_seq_one_letter_code
_entity_poly.pdbx_strand_id
1 'polypeptide(L)'
;MKQMSEQHYLREPIRPIRLDENINLAGLIEQFRYTSYQSRNLYNAFHVMELMQTDPERPIVFLTLAGAMIPAGMKGVLNEMMKRKMVDVIISTGANVTHDVVESLGFPHYKGSPYVDDEELRKAGICRIYDTFLQEDGFWKEQEVVLKVAERIGDKVCSSREFIYELGKELRNRDSFVGLAAELGVPVFCPALNDSDIGIALTKYYEERHGKDGFRIDPIRDNYEIFQIFVKAKKTGIIIVGGGVPRNYGQQIPVIAEVLTKKTGQA
;
A
#
# COMPACT_ATOMS: atom_id res chain seq x y z
N MET A 1 -9.13 -45.12 -8.01
CA MET A 1 -8.05 -44.15 -8.30
C MET A 1 -6.83 -44.91 -8.78
N LYS A 2 -6.18 -44.51 -9.89
CA LYS A 2 -4.91 -45.12 -10.31
C LYS A 2 -3.82 -44.73 -9.31
N GLN A 3 -3.13 -45.72 -8.74
CA GLN A 3 -2.00 -45.50 -7.85
C GLN A 3 -0.81 -44.99 -8.69
N MET A 4 -0.24 -43.85 -8.31
CA MET A 4 0.91 -43.27 -9.00
C MET A 4 2.22 -43.90 -8.53
N SER A 5 3.22 -43.97 -9.41
CA SER A 5 4.52 -44.57 -9.10
C SER A 5 5.31 -43.74 -8.10
N GLU A 6 6.25 -44.35 -7.38
CA GLU A 6 7.17 -43.63 -6.48
C GLU A 6 7.92 -42.49 -7.20
N GLN A 7 8.40 -42.76 -8.42
CA GLN A 7 9.05 -41.78 -9.29
C GLN A 7 8.15 -40.58 -9.64
N HIS A 8 6.83 -40.74 -9.59
CA HIS A 8 5.90 -39.62 -9.79
C HIS A 8 6.08 -38.57 -8.69
N TYR A 9 6.34 -38.98 -7.45
CA TYR A 9 6.44 -38.11 -6.28
C TYR A 9 7.89 -37.64 -6.01
N LEU A 10 8.90 -38.48 -6.26
CA LEU A 10 10.31 -38.20 -5.94
C LEU A 10 11.07 -37.56 -7.12
N ARG A 11 10.59 -36.40 -7.60
CA ARG A 11 11.17 -35.72 -8.78
C ARG A 11 12.32 -34.77 -8.46
N GLU A 12 12.19 -33.98 -7.40
CA GLU A 12 13.12 -32.90 -7.09
C GLU A 12 13.64 -33.01 -5.66
N PRO A 13 14.91 -33.43 -5.47
CA PRO A 13 15.49 -33.53 -4.14
C PRO A 13 15.78 -32.15 -3.55
N ILE A 14 15.71 -32.04 -2.23
CA ILE A 14 16.18 -30.86 -1.49
C ILE A 14 17.69 -30.70 -1.71
N ARG A 15 18.13 -29.46 -1.93
CA ARG A 15 19.54 -29.13 -2.10
C ARG A 15 20.02 -28.26 -0.93
N PRO A 16 21.11 -28.63 -0.24
CA PRO A 16 21.71 -27.77 0.78
C PRO A 16 22.19 -26.45 0.19
N ILE A 17 21.99 -25.35 0.94
CA ILE A 17 22.52 -24.04 0.56
C ILE A 17 24.04 -24.10 0.54
N ARG A 18 24.64 -23.53 -0.51
CA ARG A 18 26.09 -23.36 -0.65
C ARG A 18 26.41 -21.88 -0.53
N LEU A 19 27.23 -21.53 0.46
CA LEU A 19 27.75 -20.19 0.68
C LEU A 19 29.21 -20.19 0.24
N ASP A 20 29.47 -19.78 -1.00
CA ASP A 20 30.82 -19.56 -1.51
C ASP A 20 31.14 -18.06 -1.57
N GLU A 21 32.41 -17.72 -1.85
CA GLU A 21 32.88 -16.32 -1.86
C GLU A 21 32.20 -15.43 -2.92
N ASN A 22 31.53 -16.01 -3.92
CA ASN A 22 30.88 -15.28 -5.00
C ASN A 22 29.37 -15.09 -4.81
N ILE A 23 28.78 -15.64 -3.74
CA ILE A 23 27.34 -15.56 -3.53
C ILE A 23 26.88 -14.13 -3.18
N ASN A 24 25.87 -13.64 -3.90
CA ASN A 24 25.16 -12.40 -3.58
C ASN A 24 23.72 -12.69 -3.14
N LEU A 25 22.97 -11.65 -2.73
CA LEU A 25 21.60 -11.81 -2.25
C LEU A 25 20.66 -12.49 -3.26
N ALA A 26 20.77 -12.15 -4.55
CA ALA A 26 19.97 -12.79 -5.60
C ALA A 26 20.33 -14.28 -5.74
N GLY A 27 21.63 -14.61 -5.73
CA GLY A 27 22.12 -15.99 -5.76
C GLY A 27 21.66 -16.82 -4.56
N LEU A 28 21.53 -16.20 -3.38
CA LEU A 28 20.96 -16.86 -2.20
C LEU A 28 19.46 -17.13 -2.37
N ILE A 29 18.69 -16.14 -2.84
CA ILE A 29 17.25 -16.30 -3.09
C ILE A 29 16.99 -17.37 -4.16
N GLU A 30 17.79 -17.42 -5.22
CA GLU A 30 17.72 -18.47 -6.24
C GLU A 30 17.89 -19.87 -5.67
N GLN A 31 18.81 -20.07 -4.73
CA GLN A 31 18.99 -21.37 -4.08
C GLN A 31 17.77 -21.79 -3.26
N PHE A 32 16.99 -20.83 -2.74
CA PHE A 32 15.82 -21.15 -1.91
C PHE A 32 14.74 -21.95 -2.64
N ARG A 33 14.69 -21.93 -3.99
CA ARG A 33 13.80 -22.79 -4.79
C ARG A 33 13.91 -24.27 -4.44
N TYR A 34 15.11 -24.71 -4.06
CA TYR A 34 15.42 -26.11 -3.76
C TYR A 34 15.39 -26.43 -2.25
N THR A 35 15.03 -25.46 -1.42
CA THR A 35 14.90 -25.61 0.04
C THR A 35 13.43 -25.75 0.45
N SER A 36 13.12 -25.83 1.75
CA SER A 36 11.76 -26.09 2.28
C SER A 36 11.22 -24.92 3.12
N TYR A 37 9.92 -24.92 3.40
CA TYR A 37 9.23 -23.91 4.24
C TYR A 37 9.22 -22.52 3.61
N GLN A 38 9.47 -21.46 4.39
CA GLN A 38 9.31 -20.08 3.95
C GLN A 38 10.37 -19.62 2.96
N SER A 39 11.54 -20.25 2.91
CA SER A 39 12.54 -19.93 1.91
C SER A 39 12.03 -20.22 0.49
N ARG A 40 11.36 -21.36 0.27
CA ARG A 40 10.74 -21.66 -1.04
C ARG A 40 9.62 -20.67 -1.38
N ASN A 41 8.82 -20.27 -0.39
CA ASN A 41 7.80 -19.24 -0.60
C ASN A 41 8.41 -17.89 -0.98
N LEU A 42 9.54 -17.52 -0.35
CA LEU A 42 10.29 -16.31 -0.68
C LEU A 42 10.83 -16.36 -2.11
N TYR A 43 11.40 -17.49 -2.54
CA TYR A 43 11.80 -17.69 -3.94
C TYR A 43 10.60 -17.57 -4.87
N ASN A 44 9.47 -18.22 -4.56
CA ASN A 44 8.28 -18.15 -5.40
C ASN A 44 7.76 -16.71 -5.53
N ALA A 45 7.77 -15.94 -4.45
CA ALA A 45 7.39 -14.52 -4.48
C ALA A 45 8.37 -13.70 -5.34
N PHE A 46 9.68 -13.90 -5.16
CA PHE A 46 10.71 -13.28 -5.99
C PHE A 46 10.53 -13.61 -7.47
N HIS A 47 10.35 -14.88 -7.80
CA HIS A 47 10.20 -15.36 -9.17
C HIS A 47 8.91 -14.83 -9.81
N VAL A 48 7.79 -14.77 -9.08
CA VAL A 48 6.55 -14.18 -9.57
C VAL A 48 6.72 -12.68 -9.82
N MET A 49 7.40 -11.95 -8.93
CA MET A 49 7.72 -10.55 -9.14
C MET A 49 8.61 -10.36 -10.37
N GLU A 50 9.65 -11.19 -10.55
CA GLU A 50 10.51 -11.18 -11.73
C GLU A 50 9.68 -11.39 -13.01
N LEU A 51 8.82 -12.40 -13.04
CA LEU A 51 7.91 -12.66 -14.16
C LEU A 51 7.04 -11.44 -14.48
N MET A 52 6.49 -10.74 -13.48
CA MET A 52 5.74 -9.50 -13.70
C MET A 52 6.58 -8.41 -14.36
N GLN A 53 7.87 -8.31 -14.04
CA GLN A 53 8.76 -7.29 -14.59
C GLN A 53 9.32 -7.65 -15.98
N THR A 54 9.47 -8.95 -16.28
CA THR A 54 10.06 -9.43 -17.53
C THR A 54 9.03 -9.83 -18.59
N ASP A 55 7.74 -9.88 -18.25
CA ASP A 55 6.68 -10.22 -19.22
C ASP A 55 6.64 -9.17 -20.36
N PRO A 56 6.79 -9.59 -21.64
CA PRO A 56 6.77 -8.68 -22.78
C PRO A 56 5.48 -7.86 -22.93
N GLU A 57 4.36 -8.35 -22.40
CA GLU A 57 3.07 -7.64 -22.44
C GLU A 57 2.88 -6.68 -21.26
N ARG A 58 3.84 -6.64 -20.31
CA ARG A 58 3.86 -5.82 -19.09
C ARG A 58 2.51 -5.76 -18.35
N PRO A 59 2.26 -6.63 -17.36
CA PRO A 59 1.05 -6.53 -16.56
C PRO A 59 0.97 -5.18 -15.84
N ILE A 60 -0.24 -4.69 -15.62
CA ILE A 60 -0.49 -3.62 -14.64
C ILE A 60 -0.37 -4.23 -13.25
N VAL A 61 0.59 -3.74 -12.47
CA VAL A 61 0.91 -4.27 -11.14
C VAL A 61 0.24 -3.43 -10.05
N PHE A 62 -0.68 -4.06 -9.33
CA PHE A 62 -1.33 -3.52 -8.14
C PHE A 62 -0.52 -3.87 -6.90
N LEU A 63 -0.19 -2.90 -6.07
CA LEU A 63 0.41 -3.10 -4.76
C LEU A 63 -0.61 -2.80 -3.67
N THR A 64 -0.87 -3.76 -2.78
CA THR A 64 -1.65 -3.52 -1.56
C THR A 64 -0.71 -3.36 -0.37
N LEU A 65 -0.92 -2.29 0.40
CA LEU A 65 -0.05 -1.88 1.50
C LEU A 65 -0.87 -1.70 2.79
N ALA A 66 -0.82 -2.71 3.64
CA ALA A 66 -1.41 -2.69 4.97
C ALA A 66 -0.35 -2.77 6.07
N GLY A 67 -0.77 -2.57 7.32
CA GLY A 67 0.15 -2.44 8.45
C GLY A 67 0.88 -1.10 8.45
N ALA A 68 1.83 -0.95 9.37
CA ALA A 68 2.62 0.27 9.57
C ALA A 68 3.92 0.23 8.75
N MET A 69 3.80 0.14 7.42
CA MET A 69 4.97 -0.03 6.53
C MET A 69 5.82 1.23 6.43
N ILE A 70 5.20 2.42 6.47
CA ILE A 70 5.95 3.68 6.51
C ILE A 70 6.71 3.80 7.84
N PRO A 71 6.06 3.68 9.03
CA PRO A 71 6.79 3.63 10.31
C PRO A 71 7.88 2.55 10.39
N ALA A 72 7.68 1.41 9.71
CA ALA A 72 8.66 0.32 9.64
C ALA A 72 9.86 0.61 8.70
N GLY A 73 9.94 1.80 8.11
CA GLY A 73 11.06 2.22 7.26
C GLY A 73 11.00 1.71 5.81
N MET A 74 9.83 1.29 5.32
CA MET A 74 9.70 0.70 3.97
C MET A 74 9.43 1.73 2.87
N LYS A 75 9.32 3.03 3.23
CA LYS A 75 9.10 4.14 2.28
C LYS A 75 10.12 4.16 1.14
N GLY A 76 11.40 3.92 1.44
CA GLY A 76 12.46 3.89 0.43
C GLY A 76 12.28 2.80 -0.62
N VAL A 77 11.82 1.61 -0.21
CA VAL A 77 11.50 0.50 -1.12
C VAL A 77 10.33 0.88 -2.02
N LEU A 78 9.27 1.44 -1.44
CA LEU A 78 8.10 1.89 -2.18
C LEU A 78 8.45 2.96 -3.23
N ASN A 79 9.29 3.93 -2.86
CA ASN A 79 9.77 4.97 -3.76
C ASN A 79 10.55 4.39 -4.94
N GLU A 80 11.45 3.44 -4.70
CA GLU A 80 12.20 2.78 -5.78
C GLU A 80 11.30 1.92 -6.67
N MET A 81 10.32 1.21 -6.10
CA MET A 81 9.33 0.45 -6.88
C MET A 81 8.56 1.36 -7.84
N MET A 82 8.13 2.55 -7.39
CA MET A 82 7.45 3.51 -8.26
C MET A 82 8.37 4.09 -9.34
N LYS A 83 9.58 4.56 -8.97
CA LYS A 83 10.54 5.14 -9.93
C LYS A 83 10.95 4.15 -11.03
N ARG A 84 11.09 2.87 -10.66
CA ARG A 84 11.46 1.78 -11.58
C ARG A 84 10.24 1.22 -12.31
N LYS A 85 9.05 1.77 -12.09
CA LYS A 85 7.79 1.33 -12.68
C LYS A 85 7.51 -0.16 -12.42
N MET A 86 7.88 -0.63 -11.22
CA MET A 86 7.59 -1.99 -10.76
C MET A 86 6.14 -2.13 -10.27
N VAL A 87 5.52 -1.01 -9.90
CA VAL A 87 4.12 -0.90 -9.49
C VAL A 87 3.44 0.21 -10.27
N ASP A 88 2.18 0.00 -10.62
CA ASP A 88 1.37 0.94 -11.41
C ASP A 88 0.18 1.50 -10.61
N VAL A 89 -0.28 0.79 -9.58
CA VAL A 89 -1.40 1.22 -8.71
C VAL A 89 -1.09 0.84 -7.27
N ILE A 90 -1.33 1.74 -6.32
CA ILE A 90 -1.18 1.46 -4.89
C ILE A 90 -2.55 1.50 -4.21
N ILE A 91 -2.84 0.51 -3.38
CA ILE A 91 -3.99 0.48 -2.47
C ILE A 91 -3.44 0.45 -1.06
N SER A 92 -3.67 1.49 -0.27
CA SER A 92 -3.04 1.67 1.04
C SER A 92 -4.10 1.79 2.15
N THR A 93 -3.69 1.54 3.39
CA THR A 93 -4.40 2.06 4.57
C THR A 93 -4.17 3.56 4.71
N GLY A 94 -5.09 4.25 5.40
CA GLY A 94 -4.93 5.66 5.74
C GLY A 94 -3.73 5.90 6.66
N ALA A 95 -3.43 4.97 7.57
CA ALA A 95 -2.26 5.02 8.45
C ALA A 95 -0.94 5.21 7.68
N ASN A 96 -0.70 4.47 6.58
CA ASN A 96 0.52 4.65 5.79
C ASN A 96 0.57 6.04 5.14
N VAL A 97 -0.56 6.56 4.66
CA VAL A 97 -0.64 7.92 4.07
C VAL A 97 -0.38 8.97 5.14
N THR A 98 -1.01 8.86 6.31
CA THR A 98 -0.78 9.73 7.47
C THR A 98 0.69 9.77 7.85
N HIS A 99 1.31 8.61 8.08
CA HIS A 99 2.70 8.56 8.52
C HIS A 99 3.68 9.08 7.45
N ASP A 100 3.36 8.91 6.17
CA ASP A 100 4.14 9.52 5.10
C ASP A 100 4.08 11.05 5.14
N VAL A 101 2.88 11.61 5.39
CA VAL A 101 2.72 13.06 5.57
C VAL A 101 3.54 13.53 6.77
N VAL A 102 3.38 12.88 7.92
CA VAL A 102 4.09 13.21 9.17
C VAL A 102 5.62 13.20 8.97
N GLU A 103 6.17 12.13 8.41
CA GLU A 103 7.61 12.04 8.12
C GLU A 103 8.06 13.14 7.15
N SER A 104 7.28 13.41 6.10
CA SER A 104 7.61 14.44 5.09
C SER A 104 7.60 15.87 5.63
N LEU A 105 6.96 16.09 6.79
CA LEU A 105 6.93 17.35 7.52
C LEU A 105 8.10 17.49 8.51
N GLY A 106 8.98 16.49 8.59
CA GLY A 106 10.18 16.52 9.43
C GLY A 106 9.99 15.87 10.81
N PHE A 107 8.94 15.09 11.00
CA PHE A 107 8.68 14.32 12.22
C PHE A 107 8.99 12.83 11.94
N PRO A 108 10.22 12.38 12.17
CA PRO A 108 10.58 10.99 11.89
C PRO A 108 9.99 10.05 12.95
N HIS A 109 9.90 8.78 12.59
CA HIS A 109 9.68 7.70 13.54
C HIS A 109 11.01 7.29 14.19
N TYR A 110 10.94 6.98 15.48
CA TYR A 110 12.09 6.60 16.29
C TYR A 110 11.99 5.15 16.71
N LYS A 111 13.13 4.46 16.79
CA LYS A 111 13.20 3.15 17.43
C LYS A 111 12.81 3.30 18.89
N GLY A 112 11.82 2.53 19.32
CA GLY A 112 11.31 2.48 20.67
C GLY A 112 11.35 1.07 21.25
N SER A 113 10.38 0.78 22.11
CA SER A 113 10.21 -0.52 22.76
C SER A 113 8.72 -0.74 23.07
N PRO A 114 8.22 -1.98 22.93
CA PRO A 114 6.84 -2.30 23.25
C PRO A 114 6.59 -2.40 24.77
N TYR A 115 7.63 -2.22 25.60
CA TYR A 115 7.59 -2.43 27.05
C TYR A 115 7.62 -1.14 27.87
N VAL A 116 7.62 0.03 27.24
CA VAL A 116 7.53 1.33 27.95
C VAL A 116 6.08 1.58 28.36
N ASP A 117 5.88 2.18 29.54
CA ASP A 117 4.55 2.52 30.05
C ASP A 117 3.89 3.60 29.17
N ASP A 118 2.68 3.32 28.68
CA ASP A 118 1.94 4.22 27.79
C ASP A 118 1.53 5.54 28.47
N GLU A 119 1.37 5.55 29.80
CA GLU A 119 1.05 6.76 30.57
C GLU A 119 2.28 7.68 30.70
N GLU A 120 3.49 7.12 30.74
CA GLU A 120 4.74 7.88 30.65
C GLU A 120 4.88 8.51 29.26
N LEU A 121 4.68 7.71 28.21
CA LEU A 121 4.73 8.17 26.82
C LEU A 121 3.71 9.29 26.56
N ARG A 122 2.47 9.11 27.05
CA ARG A 122 1.41 10.12 26.93
C ARG A 122 1.78 11.45 27.60
N LYS A 123 2.36 11.42 28.80
CA LYS A 123 2.84 12.64 29.48
C LYS A 123 3.96 13.34 28.73
N ALA A 124 4.76 12.59 27.98
CA ALA A 124 5.83 13.10 27.14
C ALA A 124 5.39 13.52 25.73
N GLY A 125 4.10 13.38 25.38
CA GLY A 125 3.60 13.69 24.03
C GLY A 125 4.13 12.71 22.97
N ILE A 126 4.33 11.45 23.34
CA ILE A 126 4.85 10.40 22.46
C ILE A 126 3.74 9.38 22.17
N CYS A 127 3.50 9.13 20.89
CA CYS A 127 2.66 8.01 20.44
C CYS A 127 3.54 6.79 20.16
N ARG A 128 2.94 5.60 20.16
CA ARG A 128 3.63 4.32 19.96
C ARG A 128 2.92 3.45 18.95
N ILE A 129 3.71 2.85 18.06
CA ILE A 129 3.30 1.82 17.10
C ILE A 129 4.20 0.62 17.37
N TYR A 130 3.71 -0.35 18.16
CA TYR A 130 4.50 -1.48 18.64
C TYR A 130 5.81 -1.05 19.32
N ASP A 131 6.95 -1.19 18.64
CA ASP A 131 8.31 -0.84 19.07
C ASP A 131 8.85 0.43 18.38
N THR A 132 7.96 1.24 17.82
CA THR A 132 8.27 2.49 17.11
C THR A 132 7.58 3.66 17.79
N PHE A 133 8.30 4.75 18.06
CA PHE A 133 7.80 5.96 18.70
C PHE A 133 7.71 7.12 17.72
N LEU A 134 6.82 8.07 18.00
CA LEU A 134 6.68 9.29 17.23
C LEU A 134 6.13 10.42 18.10
N GLN A 135 6.46 11.66 17.75
CA GLN A 135 5.99 12.84 18.47
C GLN A 135 4.57 13.20 18.06
N GLU A 136 3.71 13.48 19.03
CA GLU A 136 2.31 13.86 18.80
C GLU A 136 2.18 15.12 17.93
N ASP A 137 3.11 16.06 18.07
CA ASP A 137 3.22 17.30 17.26
C ASP A 137 3.18 17.05 15.75
N GLY A 138 3.66 15.89 15.29
CA GLY A 138 3.60 15.50 13.88
C GLY A 138 2.17 15.39 13.36
N PHE A 139 1.25 14.85 14.16
CA PHE A 139 -0.17 14.72 13.79
C PHE A 139 -0.88 16.07 13.74
N TRP A 140 -0.55 17.00 14.63
CA TRP A 140 -1.08 18.35 14.56
C TRP A 140 -0.68 19.07 13.26
N LYS A 141 0.57 18.87 12.81
CA LYS A 141 1.06 19.41 11.53
C LYS A 141 0.49 18.71 10.31
N GLU A 142 0.28 17.40 10.39
CA GLU A 142 -0.43 16.64 9.37
C GLU A 142 -1.87 17.17 9.19
N GLN A 143 -2.58 17.40 10.30
CA GLN A 143 -3.94 17.92 10.29
C GLN A 143 -4.04 19.27 9.59
N GLU A 144 -3.09 20.20 9.82
CA GLU A 144 -3.02 21.50 9.13
C GLU A 144 -2.97 21.32 7.59
N VAL A 145 -2.19 20.34 7.10
CA VAL A 145 -2.07 20.05 5.67
C VAL A 145 -3.36 19.43 5.12
N VAL A 146 -3.96 18.47 5.84
CA VAL A 146 -5.20 17.81 5.44
C VAL A 146 -6.35 18.80 5.32
N LEU A 147 -6.52 19.68 6.32
CA LEU A 147 -7.55 20.70 6.31
C LEU A 147 -7.38 21.67 5.13
N LYS A 148 -6.14 22.12 4.87
CA LYS A 148 -5.83 22.98 3.72
C LYS A 148 -6.20 22.33 2.37
N VAL A 149 -5.98 21.01 2.24
CA VAL A 149 -6.37 20.26 1.03
C VAL A 149 -7.88 20.16 0.91
N ALA A 150 -8.58 19.82 2.00
CA ALA A 150 -10.04 19.75 2.04
C ALA A 150 -10.69 21.10 1.67
N GLU A 151 -10.19 22.21 2.22
CA GLU A 151 -10.63 23.57 1.88
C GLU A 151 -10.46 23.89 0.39
N ARG A 152 -9.33 23.50 -0.20
CA ARG A 152 -9.05 23.73 -1.62
C ARG A 152 -9.96 22.94 -2.54
N ILE A 153 -10.27 21.69 -2.18
CA ILE A 153 -11.21 20.87 -2.94
C ILE A 153 -12.62 21.49 -2.85
N GLY A 154 -12.97 22.03 -1.68
CA GLY A 154 -14.23 22.69 -1.42
C GLY A 154 -15.40 21.71 -1.41
N ASP A 155 -16.58 22.15 -1.81
CA ASP A 155 -17.84 21.38 -1.75
C ASP A 155 -17.97 20.33 -2.87
N LYS A 156 -16.85 19.78 -3.32
CA LYS A 156 -16.82 18.75 -4.37
C LYS A 156 -16.87 17.35 -3.75
N VAL A 157 -17.54 16.44 -4.45
CA VAL A 157 -17.43 15.01 -4.22
C VAL A 157 -16.19 14.50 -4.94
N CYS A 158 -15.25 13.91 -4.21
CA CYS A 158 -14.03 13.33 -4.74
C CYS A 158 -13.86 11.88 -4.28
N SER A 159 -13.05 11.09 -4.97
CA SER A 159 -12.65 9.76 -4.52
C SER A 159 -11.48 9.85 -3.52
N SER A 160 -11.15 8.76 -2.80
CA SER A 160 -9.95 8.78 -1.95
C SER A 160 -8.69 8.96 -2.79
N ARG A 161 -8.67 8.41 -4.01
CA ARG A 161 -7.57 8.62 -4.97
C ARG A 161 -7.40 10.08 -5.34
N GLU A 162 -8.48 10.79 -5.60
CA GLU A 162 -8.43 12.23 -5.93
C GLU A 162 -7.95 13.04 -4.74
N PHE A 163 -8.48 12.77 -3.55
CA PHE A 163 -8.02 13.43 -2.33
C PHE A 163 -6.52 13.21 -2.08
N ILE A 164 -6.05 11.96 -2.14
CA ILE A 164 -4.63 11.63 -1.94
C ILE A 164 -3.76 12.23 -3.04
N TYR A 165 -4.26 12.36 -4.27
CA TYR A 165 -3.55 13.07 -5.33
C TYR A 165 -3.38 14.56 -5.01
N GLU A 166 -4.43 15.24 -4.54
CA GLU A 166 -4.34 16.64 -4.09
C GLU A 166 -3.39 16.79 -2.88
N LEU A 167 -3.42 15.85 -1.95
CA LEU A 167 -2.49 15.78 -0.82
C LEU A 167 -1.04 15.60 -1.30
N GLY A 168 -0.79 14.67 -2.22
CA GLY A 168 0.52 14.45 -2.81
C GLY A 168 1.05 15.69 -3.54
N LYS A 169 0.18 16.51 -4.15
CA LYS A 169 0.60 17.80 -4.73
C LYS A 169 1.12 18.79 -3.69
N GLU A 170 0.55 18.81 -2.48
CA GLU A 170 1.08 19.62 -1.37
C GLU A 170 2.43 19.12 -0.86
N LEU A 171 2.71 17.84 -1.01
CA LEU A 171 3.94 17.19 -0.55
C LEU A 171 5.00 17.04 -1.65
N ARG A 172 4.81 17.68 -2.82
CA ARG A 172 5.79 17.67 -3.91
C ARG A 172 7.15 18.16 -3.43
N ASN A 173 8.20 17.53 -3.95
CA ASN A 173 9.60 17.77 -3.60
C ASN A 173 9.97 17.48 -2.13
N ARG A 174 9.07 16.87 -1.34
CA ARG A 174 9.40 16.30 -0.03
C ARG A 174 9.71 14.82 -0.17
N ASP A 175 10.36 14.25 0.84
CA ASP A 175 10.53 12.80 0.96
C ASP A 175 9.21 12.14 1.40
N SER A 176 8.29 12.01 0.44
CA SER A 176 6.93 11.48 0.61
C SER A 176 6.60 10.52 -0.53
N PHE A 177 6.12 9.32 -0.21
CA PHE A 177 5.66 8.37 -1.21
C PHE A 177 4.39 8.88 -1.91
N VAL A 178 3.45 9.54 -1.22
CA VAL A 178 2.26 10.09 -1.90
C VAL A 178 2.61 11.32 -2.73
N GLY A 179 3.59 12.11 -2.31
CA GLY A 179 4.16 13.19 -3.10
C GLY A 179 4.79 12.68 -4.40
N LEU A 180 5.63 11.65 -4.29
CA LEU A 180 6.25 10.99 -5.45
C LEU A 180 5.21 10.31 -6.34
N ALA A 181 4.20 9.66 -5.76
CA ALA A 181 3.11 9.04 -6.53
C ALA A 181 2.35 10.08 -7.37
N ALA A 182 2.05 11.25 -6.79
CA ALA A 182 1.41 12.35 -7.51
C ALA A 182 2.29 12.97 -8.61
N GLU A 183 3.62 12.96 -8.45
CA GLU A 183 4.58 13.39 -9.48
C GLU A 183 4.65 12.39 -10.64
N LEU A 184 4.75 11.10 -10.34
CA LEU A 184 4.87 10.03 -11.32
C LEU A 184 3.54 9.62 -11.96
N GLY A 185 2.41 10.12 -11.43
CA GLY A 185 1.07 9.75 -11.90
C GLY A 185 0.63 8.35 -11.47
N VAL A 186 1.21 7.82 -10.39
CA VAL A 186 0.81 6.52 -9.80
C VAL A 186 -0.41 6.77 -8.89
N PRO A 187 -1.60 6.22 -9.21
CA PRO A 187 -2.78 6.38 -8.36
C PRO A 187 -2.64 5.61 -7.04
N VAL A 188 -2.97 6.30 -5.94
CA VAL A 188 -3.02 5.73 -4.59
C VAL A 188 -4.46 5.74 -4.11
N PHE A 189 -5.05 4.57 -3.85
CA PHE A 189 -6.40 4.41 -3.30
C PHE A 189 -6.33 4.13 -1.80
N CYS A 190 -7.26 4.67 -1.02
CA CYS A 190 -7.44 4.37 0.39
C CYS A 190 -8.94 4.16 0.72
N PRO A 191 -9.46 2.94 0.57
CA PRO A 191 -10.90 2.66 0.66
C PRO A 191 -11.51 2.95 2.03
N ALA A 192 -10.70 2.94 3.08
CA ALA A 192 -11.11 3.23 4.46
C ALA A 192 -10.33 4.46 4.99
N LEU A 193 -10.34 5.57 4.24
CA LEU A 193 -9.61 6.79 4.64
C LEU A 193 -10.13 7.37 5.97
N ASN A 194 -11.42 7.22 6.27
CA ASN A 194 -12.00 7.68 7.53
C ASN A 194 -11.43 6.96 8.77
N ASP A 195 -10.82 5.78 8.60
CA ASP A 195 -10.14 5.03 9.65
C ASP A 195 -8.64 5.37 9.67
N SER A 196 -8.34 6.66 9.95
CA SER A 196 -6.98 7.19 10.07
C SER A 196 -6.98 8.61 10.67
N ASP A 197 -5.81 9.16 11.01
CA ASP A 197 -5.69 10.56 11.44
C ASP A 197 -6.17 11.56 10.37
N ILE A 198 -6.00 11.24 9.08
CA ILE A 198 -6.62 12.01 7.98
C ILE A 198 -8.14 12.01 8.17
N GLY A 199 -8.73 10.87 8.49
CA GLY A 199 -10.16 10.73 8.78
C GLY A 199 -10.61 11.56 10.00
N ILE A 200 -9.79 11.64 11.05
CA ILE A 200 -10.02 12.48 12.23
C ILE A 200 -10.00 13.97 11.83
N ALA A 201 -9.00 14.39 11.07
CA ALA A 201 -8.89 15.76 10.55
C ALA A 201 -10.10 16.16 9.69
N LEU A 202 -10.54 15.26 8.80
CA LEU A 202 -11.72 15.50 7.96
C LEU A 202 -13.02 15.51 8.76
N THR A 203 -13.10 14.77 9.86
CA THR A 203 -14.24 14.81 10.79
C THR A 203 -14.32 16.16 11.49
N LYS A 204 -13.18 16.72 11.91
CA LYS A 204 -13.10 18.10 12.41
C LYS A 204 -13.57 19.10 11.34
N TYR A 205 -13.07 18.98 10.10
CA TYR A 205 -13.52 19.83 8.99
C TYR A 205 -15.05 19.79 8.79
N TYR A 206 -15.64 18.59 8.90
CA TYR A 206 -17.09 18.40 8.77
C TYR A 206 -17.87 19.09 9.90
N GLU A 207 -17.38 19.02 11.14
CA GLU A 207 -17.96 19.68 12.30
C GLU A 207 -17.93 21.21 12.17
N GLU A 208 -16.78 21.78 11.77
CA GLU A 208 -16.59 23.23 11.60
C GLU A 208 -17.50 23.82 10.50
N ARG A 209 -17.96 22.98 9.57
CA ARG A 209 -18.93 23.35 8.52
C ARG A 209 -20.39 23.12 8.93
N HIS A 210 -20.64 22.80 10.20
CA HIS A 210 -21.96 22.50 10.77
C HIS A 210 -22.73 21.41 10.02
N GLY A 211 -22.03 20.40 9.47
CA GLY A 211 -22.66 19.27 8.78
C GLY A 211 -23.46 19.64 7.53
N LYS A 212 -23.17 20.77 6.88
CA LYS A 212 -23.73 21.12 5.57
C LYS A 212 -23.15 20.21 4.48
N ASP A 213 -23.86 20.06 3.36
CA ASP A 213 -23.42 19.33 2.16
C ASP A 213 -22.15 19.99 1.56
N GLY A 214 -20.99 19.66 2.13
CA GLY A 214 -19.67 20.18 1.75
C GLY A 214 -18.77 19.10 1.14
N PHE A 215 -17.45 19.24 1.36
CA PHE A 215 -16.43 18.26 0.96
C PHE A 215 -16.84 16.82 1.31
N ARG A 216 -16.80 15.93 0.32
CA ARG A 216 -17.18 14.52 0.48
C ARG A 216 -16.22 13.59 -0.22
N ILE A 217 -15.96 12.46 0.44
CA ILE A 217 -15.25 11.33 -0.16
C ILE A 217 -16.26 10.26 -0.52
N ASP A 218 -16.29 9.88 -1.80
CA ASP A 218 -17.14 8.83 -2.32
C ASP A 218 -16.34 7.53 -2.52
N PRO A 219 -16.52 6.52 -1.65
CA PRO A 219 -15.85 5.22 -1.79
C PRO A 219 -16.36 4.40 -2.97
N ILE A 220 -17.56 4.67 -3.49
CA ILE A 220 -18.06 4.01 -4.70
C ILE A 220 -17.34 4.53 -5.95
N ARG A 221 -16.97 5.82 -5.95
CA ARG A 221 -16.13 6.38 -7.01
C ARG A 221 -14.74 5.74 -7.06
N ASP A 222 -14.14 5.41 -5.92
CA ASP A 222 -12.90 4.62 -5.90
C ASP A 222 -13.07 3.28 -6.62
N ASN A 223 -14.16 2.55 -6.34
CA ASN A 223 -14.45 1.26 -6.98
C ASN A 223 -14.55 1.41 -8.50
N TYR A 224 -15.24 2.45 -8.97
CA TYR A 224 -15.37 2.72 -10.38
C TYR A 224 -14.01 3.05 -11.03
N GLU A 225 -13.24 3.95 -10.43
CA GLU A 225 -11.94 4.38 -10.96
C GLU A 225 -10.93 3.23 -11.04
N ILE A 226 -10.81 2.41 -9.99
CA ILE A 226 -9.88 1.27 -10.00
C ILE A 226 -10.32 0.18 -10.97
N PHE A 227 -11.63 -0.04 -11.11
CA PHE A 227 -12.20 -0.94 -12.12
C PHE A 227 -11.82 -0.48 -13.54
N GLN A 228 -11.90 0.83 -13.84
CA GLN A 228 -11.51 1.37 -15.15
C GLN A 228 -10.04 1.07 -15.49
N ILE A 229 -9.15 1.08 -14.50
CA ILE A 229 -7.74 0.71 -14.69
C ILE A 229 -7.65 -0.79 -15.01
N PHE A 230 -8.32 -1.63 -14.23
CA PHE A 230 -8.29 -3.08 -14.37
C PHE A 230 -8.78 -3.57 -15.74
N VAL A 231 -9.92 -3.08 -16.23
CA VAL A 231 -10.48 -3.56 -17.51
C VAL A 231 -9.70 -3.12 -18.74
N LYS A 232 -8.89 -2.06 -18.63
CA LYS A 232 -8.00 -1.60 -19.70
C LYS A 232 -6.69 -2.40 -19.75
N ALA A 233 -6.35 -3.11 -18.68
CA ALA A 233 -5.14 -3.90 -18.58
C ALA A 233 -5.27 -5.22 -19.36
N LYS A 234 -4.28 -5.55 -20.21
CA LYS A 234 -4.23 -6.85 -20.90
C LYS A 234 -3.91 -8.01 -19.93
N LYS A 235 -2.98 -7.75 -19.01
CA LYS A 235 -2.58 -8.62 -17.91
C LYS A 235 -2.52 -7.81 -16.63
N THR A 236 -2.73 -8.47 -15.51
CA THR A 236 -2.64 -7.85 -14.19
C THR A 236 -1.78 -8.70 -13.26
N GLY A 237 -1.06 -8.04 -12.37
CA GLY A 237 -0.31 -8.64 -11.28
C GLY A 237 -0.69 -7.98 -9.96
N ILE A 238 -0.63 -8.72 -8.86
CA ILE A 238 -0.89 -8.14 -7.54
C ILE A 238 0.20 -8.56 -6.55
N ILE A 239 0.75 -7.57 -5.84
CA ILE A 239 1.68 -7.75 -4.72
C ILE A 239 0.91 -7.35 -3.46
N ILE A 240 0.86 -8.26 -2.48
CA ILE A 240 0.07 -8.07 -1.26
C ILE A 240 1.02 -8.00 -0.07
N VAL A 241 1.05 -6.84 0.59
CA VAL A 241 1.81 -6.63 1.82
C VAL A 241 0.82 -6.44 2.97
N GLY A 242 0.77 -7.43 3.86
CA GLY A 242 -0.17 -7.47 4.97
C GLY A 242 -1.57 -7.95 4.55
N GLY A 243 -2.59 -7.54 5.31
CA GLY A 243 -3.98 -7.99 5.14
C GLY A 243 -4.99 -6.84 5.12
N GLY A 244 -6.13 -7.06 5.77
CA GLY A 244 -7.14 -6.01 5.99
C GLY A 244 -7.76 -5.45 4.71
N VAL A 245 -8.15 -4.18 4.78
CA VAL A 245 -8.89 -3.48 3.72
C VAL A 245 -8.12 -3.46 2.39
N PRO A 246 -6.81 -3.11 2.32
CA PRO A 246 -6.10 -3.07 1.04
C PRO A 246 -6.09 -4.41 0.29
N ARG A 247 -5.86 -5.53 1.01
CA ARG A 247 -5.91 -6.87 0.43
C ARG A 247 -7.29 -7.19 -0.13
N ASN A 248 -8.33 -7.04 0.68
CA ASN A 248 -9.69 -7.35 0.24
C ASN A 248 -10.12 -6.46 -0.93
N TYR A 249 -9.79 -5.18 -0.86
CA TYR A 249 -10.09 -4.21 -1.89
C TYR A 249 -9.40 -4.51 -3.23
N GLY A 250 -8.13 -4.94 -3.21
CA GLY A 250 -7.44 -5.39 -4.43
C GLY A 250 -8.03 -6.68 -5.01
N GLN A 251 -8.43 -7.62 -4.15
CA GLN A 251 -8.96 -8.93 -4.57
C GLN A 251 -10.39 -8.88 -5.08
N GLN A 252 -11.20 -7.87 -4.73
CA GLN A 252 -12.55 -7.71 -5.25
C GLN A 252 -12.60 -7.09 -6.66
N ILE A 253 -11.52 -6.49 -7.17
CA ILE A 253 -11.52 -5.80 -8.47
C ILE A 253 -11.97 -6.73 -9.61
N PRO A 254 -11.48 -7.98 -9.72
CA PRO A 254 -11.98 -8.91 -10.75
C PRO A 254 -13.47 -9.22 -10.60
N VAL A 255 -14.01 -9.25 -9.37
CA VAL A 255 -15.44 -9.49 -9.10
C VAL A 255 -16.28 -8.29 -9.55
N ILE A 256 -15.83 -7.06 -9.25
CA ILE A 256 -16.44 -5.83 -9.76
C ILE A 256 -16.43 -5.86 -11.30
N ALA A 257 -15.31 -6.28 -11.90
CA ALA A 257 -15.22 -6.39 -13.34
C ALA A 257 -16.21 -7.42 -13.90
N GLU A 258 -16.34 -8.60 -13.29
CA GLU A 258 -17.32 -9.60 -13.70
C GLU A 258 -18.76 -9.05 -13.62
N VAL A 259 -19.12 -8.33 -12.55
CA VAL A 259 -20.45 -7.75 -12.38
C VAL A 259 -20.75 -6.68 -13.43
N LEU A 260 -19.79 -5.78 -13.70
CA LEU A 260 -19.98 -4.66 -14.62
C LEU A 260 -19.81 -5.04 -16.10
N THR A 261 -19.15 -6.15 -16.40
CA THR A 261 -18.94 -6.64 -17.78
C THR A 261 -19.86 -7.80 -18.16
N LYS A 262 -20.54 -8.44 -17.20
CA LYS A 262 -21.65 -9.35 -17.48
C LYS A 262 -22.73 -8.59 -18.25
N LYS A 263 -22.86 -8.91 -19.54
CA LYS A 263 -23.92 -8.41 -20.42
C LYS A 263 -25.27 -8.51 -19.71
N THR A 264 -25.92 -7.38 -19.47
CA THR A 264 -27.38 -7.32 -19.45
C THR A 264 -27.89 -7.83 -20.80
N GLY A 265 -28.26 -9.11 -20.87
CA GLY A 265 -28.87 -9.72 -22.05
C GLY A 265 -28.28 -11.08 -22.43
N GLN A 266 -28.75 -12.13 -21.76
CA GLN A 266 -29.07 -13.45 -22.32
C GLN A 266 -29.95 -14.20 -21.30
N ALA A 267 -31.25 -13.91 -21.38
CA ALA A 267 -32.32 -14.85 -21.12
C ALA A 267 -32.69 -15.50 -22.46
#